data_AF-A0A382RUK5-F1
#
_entry.id   AF-A0A382RUK5-F1
#
_cell.length_a   1.000
_cell.length_b   1.000
_cell.length_c   1.000
_cell.angle_alpha   90.00
_cell.angle_beta   90.00
_cell.angle_gamma   90.00
#
_symmetry.space_group_name_H-M   'P 1'
#
loop_
_entity.id
_entity.type
_entity.pdbx_description
1 polymer ?
#
loop_
_entity_poly.entity_id
_entity_poly.type
_entity_poly.pdbx_seq_one_letter_code
_entity_poly.pdbx_strand_id
1 'polypeptide(L)'
;MAALVGMFTGAKAMAVQNYLAVKSHKQLLESEIAREKWEIENKSDIERQEIEDIYKAKGFTGKDLEMVVNKVTSDKKVWLDTMLTEELKLNPDVVGKPLKSALIMFVSFLAGGMLPIIPFFFGSGYSALAIAIGISITASFIVGAVKSRIAETGIIKG
;
A
#
# COMPACT_ATOMS: atom_id res chain seq x y z
N MET A 1 -4.76 -33.89 6.62
CA MET A 1 -3.98 -33.56 5.40
C MET A 1 -4.62 -32.47 4.54
N ALA A 2 -5.92 -32.55 4.21
CA ALA A 2 -6.59 -31.55 3.37
C ALA A 2 -6.41 -30.10 3.86
N ALA A 3 -6.54 -29.84 5.17
CA ALA A 3 -6.35 -28.51 5.75
C ALA A 3 -4.93 -27.93 5.53
N LEU A 4 -3.89 -28.76 5.67
CA LEU A 4 -2.50 -28.35 5.46
C LEU A 4 -2.21 -28.03 3.98
N VAL A 5 -2.74 -28.85 3.06
CA VAL A 5 -2.63 -28.62 1.61
C VAL A 5 -3.38 -27.35 1.21
N GLY A 6 -4.59 -27.15 1.75
CA GLY A 6 -5.39 -25.95 1.53
C GLY A 6 -4.67 -24.69 2.02
N MET A 7 -4.12 -24.73 3.25
CA MET A 7 -3.34 -23.62 3.82
C MET A 7 -2.12 -23.28 2.97
N PHE A 8 -1.33 -24.27 2.56
CA PHE A 8 -0.13 -24.05 1.75
C PHE A 8 -0.46 -23.52 0.35
N THR A 9 -1.50 -24.06 -0.29
CA THR A 9 -1.98 -23.59 -1.60
C THR A 9 -2.50 -22.16 -1.50
N GLY A 10 -3.29 -21.86 -0.46
CA GLY A 10 -3.77 -20.51 -0.17
C GLY A 10 -2.63 -19.52 0.08
N ALA A 11 -1.63 -19.91 0.87
CA ALA A 11 -0.46 -19.07 1.13
C ALA A 11 0.29 -18.71 -0.16
N LYS A 12 0.50 -19.68 -1.06
CA LYS A 12 1.13 -19.42 -2.37
C LYS A 12 0.31 -18.46 -3.21
N ALA A 13 -1.00 -18.68 -3.30
CA ALA A 13 -1.89 -17.82 -4.08
C ALA A 13 -1.86 -16.38 -3.57
N MET A 14 -1.93 -16.18 -2.25
CA MET A 14 -1.84 -14.86 -1.62
C MET A 14 -0.47 -14.21 -1.83
N ALA A 15 0.62 -14.97 -1.73
CA ALA A 15 1.97 -14.45 -1.99
C ALA A 15 2.12 -13.95 -3.43
N VAL A 16 1.63 -14.71 -4.42
CA VAL A 16 1.65 -14.33 -5.83
C VAL A 16 0.77 -13.10 -6.09
N GLN A 17 -0.44 -13.08 -5.55
CA GLN A 17 -1.34 -11.92 -5.67
C GLN A 17 -0.70 -10.65 -5.11
N ASN A 18 -0.12 -10.74 -3.92
CA ASN A 18 0.56 -9.60 -3.29
C ASN A 18 1.82 -9.17 -4.07
N TYR A 19 2.60 -10.13 -4.60
CA TYR A 19 3.73 -9.81 -5.48
C TYR A 19 3.30 -9.00 -6.69
N LEU A 20 2.27 -9.46 -7.40
CA LEU A 20 1.76 -8.81 -8.61
C LEU A 20 1.19 -7.44 -8.30
N ALA A 21 0.46 -7.27 -7.20
CA ALA A 21 -0.05 -5.98 -6.78
C ALA A 21 1.08 -4.97 -6.54
N VAL A 22 2.07 -5.32 -5.70
CA VAL A 22 3.20 -4.43 -5.39
C VAL A 22 4.06 -4.16 -6.63
N LYS A 23 4.27 -5.16 -7.49
CA LYS A 23 5.00 -4.98 -8.76
C LYS A 23 4.25 -4.04 -9.70
N SER A 24 2.93 -4.20 -9.84
CA SER A 24 2.10 -3.34 -10.68
C SER A 24 2.15 -1.89 -10.20
N HIS A 25 1.94 -1.65 -8.91
CA HIS A 25 2.07 -0.30 -8.33
C HIS A 25 3.45 0.32 -8.56
N LYS A 26 4.52 -0.49 -8.45
CA LYS A 26 5.87 -0.02 -8.76
C LYS A 26 6.04 0.38 -10.23
N GLN A 27 5.57 -0.46 -11.15
CA GLN A 27 5.67 -0.18 -12.58
C GLN A 27 4.85 1.05 -12.98
N LEU A 28 3.67 1.23 -12.40
CA LEU A 28 2.86 2.43 -12.57
C LEU A 28 3.61 3.66 -12.11
N LEU A 29 4.15 3.66 -10.88
CA LEU A 29 4.94 4.78 -10.38
C LEU A 29 6.15 5.10 -11.27
N GLU A 30 6.92 4.09 -11.67
CA GLU A 30 8.07 4.28 -12.56
C GLU A 30 7.67 4.88 -13.92
N SER A 31 6.52 4.46 -14.46
CA SER A 31 5.96 5.00 -15.69
C SER A 31 5.52 6.46 -15.55
N GLU A 32 4.84 6.80 -14.45
CA GLU A 32 4.41 8.18 -14.17
C GLU A 32 5.60 9.10 -13.99
N ILE A 33 6.63 8.70 -13.23
CA ILE A 33 7.87 9.47 -13.07
C ILE A 33 8.55 9.70 -14.43
N ALA A 34 8.60 8.69 -15.29
CA ALA A 34 9.21 8.82 -16.61
C ALA A 34 8.41 9.75 -17.53
N ARG A 35 7.06 9.69 -17.47
CA ARG A 35 6.18 10.59 -18.21
C ARG A 35 6.38 12.02 -17.76
N GLU A 36 6.28 12.27 -16.46
CA GLU A 36 6.38 13.59 -15.84
C GLU A 36 7.72 14.26 -16.16
N LYS A 37 8.81 13.50 -16.06
CA LYS A 37 10.14 13.99 -16.41
C LYS A 37 10.24 14.39 -17.88
N TRP A 38 9.60 13.63 -18.78
CA TRP A 38 9.56 13.95 -20.20
C TRP A 38 8.70 15.21 -20.45
N GLU A 39 7.58 15.38 -19.75
CA GLU A 39 6.71 16.54 -19.90
C GLU A 39 7.39 17.83 -19.40
N ILE A 40 8.09 17.79 -18.26
CA ILE A 40 8.91 18.92 -17.78
C ILE A 40 9.98 19.33 -18.79
N GLU A 41 10.52 18.38 -19.57
CA GLU A 41 11.56 18.65 -20.58
C GLU A 41 11.00 19.14 -21.93
N ASN A 42 9.83 18.67 -22.34
CA ASN A 42 9.30 18.86 -23.68
C ASN A 42 8.06 19.76 -23.75
N LYS A 43 7.41 20.02 -22.61
CA LYS A 43 6.18 20.79 -22.47
C LYS A 43 6.25 21.77 -21.28
N SER A 44 7.42 22.36 -21.04
CA SER A 44 7.69 23.19 -19.86
C SER A 44 6.68 24.31 -19.61
N ASP A 45 6.09 24.88 -20.65
CA ASP A 45 5.07 25.94 -20.52
C ASP A 45 3.76 25.40 -19.93
N ILE A 46 3.35 24.18 -20.32
CA ILE A 46 2.15 23.51 -19.82
C ILE A 46 2.37 23.07 -18.37
N GLU A 47 3.47 22.36 -18.11
CA GLU A 47 3.80 21.88 -16.75
C GLU A 47 3.96 23.02 -15.75
N ARG A 48 4.41 24.19 -16.21
CA ARG A 48 4.55 25.36 -15.36
C ARG A 48 3.19 25.95 -15.01
N GLN A 49 2.25 25.91 -15.96
CA GLN A 49 0.86 26.31 -15.71
C GLN A 49 0.20 25.38 -14.67
N GLU A 50 0.51 24.09 -14.69
CA GLU A 50 -0.01 23.14 -13.69
C GLU A 50 0.52 23.46 -12.28
N ILE A 51 1.80 23.80 -12.14
CA ILE A 51 2.34 24.34 -10.87
C ILE A 51 1.60 25.61 -10.44
N GLU A 52 1.33 26.52 -11.37
CA GLU A 52 0.56 27.74 -11.06
C GLU A 52 -0.84 27.40 -10.53
N ASP A 53 -1.54 26.46 -11.16
CA ASP A 53 -2.88 26.06 -10.78
C ASP A 53 -2.91 25.32 -9.43
N ILE A 54 -1.90 24.48 -9.13
CA ILE A 54 -1.71 23.85 -7.82
C ILE A 54 -1.58 24.91 -6.72
N TYR A 55 -0.72 25.92 -6.90
CA TYR A 55 -0.50 26.94 -5.88
C TYR A 55 -1.66 27.95 -5.79
N LYS A 56 -2.36 28.26 -6.90
CA LYS A 56 -3.63 29.00 -6.87
C LYS A 56 -4.68 28.28 -6.03
N ALA A 57 -4.83 26.97 -6.19
CA ALA A 57 -5.76 26.17 -5.39
C ALA A 57 -5.43 26.18 -3.89
N LYS A 58 -4.15 26.41 -3.54
CA LYS A 58 -3.68 26.64 -2.17
C LYS A 58 -3.86 28.08 -1.66
N GLY A 59 -4.38 28.98 -2.49
CA GLY A 59 -4.66 30.38 -2.13
C GLY A 59 -3.54 31.37 -2.44
N PHE A 60 -2.48 30.96 -3.16
CA PHE A 60 -1.43 31.89 -3.59
C PHE A 60 -1.95 32.79 -4.72
N THR A 61 -1.64 34.09 -4.65
CA THR A 61 -2.06 35.07 -5.67
C THR A 61 -0.98 36.12 -5.92
N GLY A 62 -1.09 36.83 -7.05
CA GLY A 62 -0.23 37.96 -7.39
C GLY A 62 1.26 37.61 -7.36
N LYS A 63 2.06 38.44 -6.67
CA LYS A 63 3.51 38.29 -6.60
C LYS A 63 3.97 37.02 -5.88
N ASP A 64 3.21 36.56 -4.90
CA ASP A 64 3.57 35.37 -4.12
C ASP A 64 3.43 34.10 -4.97
N LEU A 65 2.40 34.06 -5.81
CA LEU A 65 2.22 32.99 -6.79
C LEU A 65 3.35 32.96 -7.82
N GLU A 66 3.68 34.11 -8.41
CA GLU A 66 4.76 34.20 -9.38
C GLU A 66 6.11 33.80 -8.77
N MET A 67 6.37 34.22 -7.52
CA MET A 67 7.59 33.86 -6.79
C MET A 67 7.67 32.36 -6.55
N VAL A 68 6.60 31.71 -6.06
CA VAL A 68 6.64 30.27 -5.75
C VAL A 68 6.76 29.42 -7.02
N VAL A 69 6.01 29.77 -8.08
CA VAL A 69 6.10 29.07 -9.37
C VAL A 69 7.51 29.18 -9.94
N ASN A 70 8.10 30.39 -9.94
CA ASN A 70 9.49 30.58 -10.38
C ASN A 70 10.48 29.78 -9.54
N LYS A 71 10.29 29.73 -8.22
CA LYS A 71 11.21 29.01 -7.34
C LYS A 71 11.13 27.50 -7.54
N VAL A 72 9.93 26.94 -7.63
CA VAL A 72 9.70 25.51 -7.85
C VAL A 72 10.23 25.08 -9.22
N THR A 73 9.87 25.81 -10.28
CA THR A 73 10.30 25.47 -11.65
C THR A 73 11.78 25.75 -11.94
N SER A 74 12.49 26.47 -11.07
CA SER A 74 13.93 26.71 -11.22
C SER A 74 14.81 25.47 -10.98
N ASP A 75 14.30 24.46 -10.27
CA ASP A 75 15.00 23.20 -10.01
C ASP A 75 14.12 22.04 -10.48
N LYS A 76 14.57 21.34 -11.53
CA LYS A 76 13.83 20.19 -12.10
C LYS A 76 13.53 19.09 -11.09
N LYS A 77 14.36 18.92 -10.07
CA LYS A 77 14.13 17.91 -9.03
C LYS A 77 12.99 18.34 -8.11
N VAL A 78 12.97 19.61 -7.70
CA VAL A 78 11.89 20.17 -6.87
C VAL A 78 10.59 20.23 -7.67
N TRP A 79 10.66 20.61 -8.95
CA TRP A 79 9.51 20.62 -9.85
C TRP A 79 8.91 19.21 -9.99
N LEU A 80 9.72 18.22 -10.36
CA LEU A 80 9.26 16.83 -10.48
C LEU A 80 8.67 16.31 -9.17
N ASP A 81 9.33 16.55 -8.03
CA ASP A 81 8.82 16.14 -6.73
C ASP A 81 7.47 16.81 -6.39
N THR A 82 7.31 18.09 -6.75
CA THR A 82 6.05 18.82 -6.58
C THR A 82 4.94 18.21 -7.43
N MET A 83 5.20 17.90 -8.70
CA MET A 83 4.19 17.29 -9.59
C MET A 83 3.79 15.90 -9.06
N LEU A 84 4.76 15.05 -8.73
CA LEU A 84 4.49 13.72 -8.19
C LEU A 84 3.65 13.77 -6.91
N THR A 85 3.95 14.68 -5.99
CA THR A 85 3.32 14.73 -4.66
C THR A 85 2.01 15.51 -4.63
N GLU A 86 1.94 16.66 -5.31
CA GLU A 86 0.81 17.58 -5.23
C GLU A 86 -0.24 17.31 -6.32
N GLU A 87 0.21 16.99 -7.53
CA GLU A 87 -0.68 16.72 -8.66
C GLU A 87 -1.11 15.25 -8.67
N LEU A 88 -0.16 14.32 -8.76
CA LEU A 88 -0.43 12.89 -8.89
C LEU A 88 -0.71 12.19 -7.55
N LYS A 89 -0.42 12.86 -6.43
CA LYS A 89 -0.55 12.31 -5.07
C LYS A 89 0.21 10.98 -4.89
N LEU A 90 1.30 10.83 -5.63
CA LEU A 90 2.20 9.70 -5.59
C LEU A 90 3.33 10.00 -4.60
N ASN A 91 3.63 9.03 -3.76
CA ASN A 91 4.81 9.08 -2.91
C ASN A 91 5.82 8.02 -3.40
N PRO A 92 6.93 8.44 -4.04
CA PRO A 92 7.90 7.51 -4.60
C PRO A 92 8.62 6.66 -3.54
N ASP A 93 8.65 7.10 -2.28
CA ASP A 93 9.34 6.40 -1.19
C ASP A 93 8.49 5.27 -0.56
N VAL A 94 7.20 5.22 -0.86
CA VAL A 94 6.25 4.30 -0.20
C VAL A 94 6.13 2.95 -0.91
N VAL A 95 6.65 2.82 -2.14
CA VAL A 95 6.52 1.58 -2.90
C VAL A 95 7.44 0.48 -2.35
N GLY A 96 6.82 -0.51 -1.70
CA GLY A 96 7.51 -1.66 -1.12
C GLY A 96 8.22 -2.54 -2.16
N LYS A 97 9.12 -3.42 -1.68
CA LYS A 97 9.80 -4.41 -2.52
C LYS A 97 8.86 -5.60 -2.80
N PRO A 98 8.50 -5.91 -4.08
CA PRO A 98 7.53 -6.96 -4.39
C PRO A 98 7.85 -8.32 -3.77
N LEU A 99 9.11 -8.76 -3.89
CA LEU A 99 9.54 -10.06 -3.37
C LEU A 99 9.48 -10.13 -1.84
N LYS A 100 9.90 -9.06 -1.16
CA LYS A 100 9.85 -8.98 0.31
C LYS A 100 8.40 -9.01 0.79
N SER A 101 7.52 -8.24 0.14
CA SER A 101 6.10 -8.20 0.48
C SER A 101 5.43 -9.57 0.30
N ALA A 102 5.73 -10.25 -0.82
CA ALA A 102 5.21 -11.59 -1.10
C ALA A 102 5.65 -12.62 -0.06
N LEU A 103 6.93 -12.61 0.35
CA LEU A 103 7.45 -13.51 1.37
C LEU A 103 6.79 -13.28 2.73
N ILE A 104 6.64 -12.02 3.14
CA ILE A 104 5.94 -11.66 4.39
C ILE A 104 4.49 -12.15 4.34
N MET A 105 3.79 -11.94 3.22
CA MET A 105 2.42 -12.43 3.03
C MET A 105 2.33 -13.95 3.15
N PHE A 106 3.26 -14.68 2.50
CA PHE A 106 3.32 -16.13 2.56
C PHE A 106 3.47 -16.66 3.99
N VAL A 107 4.46 -16.15 4.72
CA VAL A 107 4.76 -16.58 6.09
C VAL A 107 3.62 -16.21 7.05
N SER A 108 3.07 -15.00 6.93
CA SER A 108 1.93 -14.57 7.74
C SER A 108 0.70 -15.43 7.50
N PHE A 109 0.42 -15.82 6.24
CA PHE A 109 -0.71 -16.68 5.92
C PHE A 109 -0.53 -18.09 6.50
N LEU A 110 0.68 -18.66 6.43
CA LEU A 110 0.96 -19.95 7.06
C LEU A 110 0.81 -19.88 8.58
N ALA A 111 1.33 -18.83 9.22
CA ALA A 111 1.24 -18.65 10.66
C ALA A 111 -0.22 -18.51 11.13
N GLY A 112 -1.01 -17.65 10.46
CA GLY A 112 -2.42 -17.47 10.78
C GLY A 112 -3.27 -18.71 10.47
N GLY A 113 -3.01 -19.36 9.33
CA GLY A 113 -3.70 -20.58 8.92
C GLY A 113 -3.42 -21.80 9.82
N MET A 114 -2.29 -21.81 10.52
CA MET A 114 -1.95 -22.90 11.44
C MET A 114 -2.82 -22.88 12.71
N LEU A 115 -3.21 -21.70 13.20
CA LEU A 115 -3.99 -21.52 14.43
C LEU A 115 -5.24 -22.41 14.52
N PRO A 116 -6.15 -22.43 13.52
CA PRO A 116 -7.32 -23.32 13.55
C PRO A 116 -7.02 -24.80 13.30
N ILE A 117 -5.81 -25.14 12.84
CA ILE A 117 -5.42 -26.55 12.59
C ILE A 117 -4.90 -27.20 13.87
N ILE A 118 -4.29 -26.44 14.78
CA ILE A 118 -3.70 -26.93 16.05
C ILE A 118 -4.64 -27.86 16.83
N PRO A 119 -5.93 -27.54 17.06
CA PRO A 119 -6.82 -28.40 17.86
C PRO A 119 -7.00 -29.81 17.29
N PHE A 120 -6.91 -29.96 15.97
CA PHE A 120 -7.08 -31.26 15.31
C PHE A 120 -5.87 -32.19 15.45
N PHE A 121 -4.74 -31.73 16.00
CA PHE A 121 -3.63 -32.61 16.38
C PHE A 121 -3.88 -33.30 17.73
N PHE A 122 -4.74 -32.75 18.58
CA PHE A 122 -4.99 -33.23 19.94
C PHE A 122 -6.34 -33.91 20.12
N GLY A 123 -7.24 -33.79 19.14
CA GLY A 123 -8.56 -34.38 19.18
C GLY A 123 -9.25 -34.38 17.82
N SER A 124 -10.46 -34.92 17.78
CA SER A 124 -11.30 -34.99 16.58
C SER A 124 -12.77 -34.80 16.92
N GLY A 125 -13.62 -34.66 15.90
CA GLY A 125 -15.06 -34.46 16.06
C GLY A 125 -15.44 -33.03 16.45
N TYR A 126 -16.65 -32.89 17.02
CA TYR A 126 -17.27 -31.58 17.29
C TYR A 126 -16.49 -30.71 18.29
N SER A 127 -15.80 -31.31 19.26
CA SER A 127 -15.02 -30.57 20.26
C SER A 127 -13.82 -29.85 19.63
N ALA A 128 -13.03 -30.54 18.82
CA ALA A 128 -11.89 -29.95 18.09
C ALA A 128 -12.35 -28.84 17.13
N LEU A 129 -13.50 -29.04 16.47
CA LEU A 129 -14.11 -28.03 15.61
C LEU A 129 -14.53 -26.78 16.39
N ALA A 130 -15.19 -26.92 17.53
CA ALA A 130 -15.61 -25.80 18.37
C ALA A 130 -14.41 -24.97 18.86
N ILE A 131 -13.32 -25.64 19.26
CA ILE A 131 -12.08 -24.98 19.68
C ILE A 131 -11.44 -24.24 18.48
N ALA A 132 -11.38 -24.86 17.30
CA ALA A 132 -10.83 -24.22 16.10
C ALA A 132 -11.60 -22.95 15.69
N ILE A 133 -12.93 -22.98 15.80
CA ILE A 133 -13.79 -21.81 15.57
C ILE A 133 -13.48 -20.72 16.60
N GLY A 134 -13.43 -21.08 17.88
CA GLY A 134 -13.11 -20.14 18.97
C GLY A 134 -11.75 -19.46 18.78
N ILE A 135 -10.72 -20.22 18.39
CA ILE A 135 -9.39 -19.69 18.07
C ILE A 135 -9.45 -18.74 16.87
N SER A 136 -10.16 -19.11 15.79
CA SER A 136 -10.26 -18.30 14.58
C SER A 136 -10.93 -16.95 14.85
N ILE A 137 -12.04 -16.96 15.60
CA ILE A 137 -12.76 -15.75 15.99
C ILE A 137 -11.85 -14.87 16.85
N THR A 138 -11.26 -15.44 17.90
CA THR A 138 -10.41 -14.70 18.83
C THR A 138 -9.19 -14.09 18.11
N ALA A 139 -8.51 -14.86 17.26
CA ALA A 139 -7.38 -14.37 16.48
C ALA A 139 -7.80 -13.24 15.52
N SER A 140 -8.94 -13.37 14.85
CA SER A 140 -9.46 -12.32 13.96
C SER A 140 -9.78 -11.03 14.73
N PHE A 141 -10.38 -11.14 15.91
CA PHE A 141 -10.64 -9.99 16.78
C PHE A 141 -9.34 -9.33 17.25
N ILE A 142 -8.32 -10.11 17.64
CA ILE A 142 -7.02 -9.57 18.04
C ILE A 142 -6.37 -8.82 16.87
N VAL A 143 -6.34 -9.41 15.68
CA VAL A 143 -5.77 -8.77 14.49
C VAL A 143 -6.53 -7.49 14.13
N GLY A 144 -7.87 -7.52 14.16
CA GLY A 144 -8.72 -6.34 13.96
C GLY A 144 -8.43 -5.24 14.96
N ALA A 145 -8.40 -5.56 16.27
CA ALA A 145 -8.09 -4.61 17.32
C ALA A 145 -6.69 -3.98 17.19
N VAL A 146 -5.68 -4.80 16.86
CA VAL A 146 -4.31 -4.31 16.61
C VAL A 146 -4.29 -3.38 15.40
N LYS A 147 -4.92 -3.76 14.29
CA LYS A 147 -5.00 -2.95 13.08
C LYS A 147 -5.72 -1.62 13.36
N SER A 148 -6.83 -1.65 14.09
CA SER A 148 -7.58 -0.47 14.50
C SER A 148 -6.73 0.49 15.32
N ARG A 149 -5.97 -0.05 16.29
CA ARG A 149 -5.06 0.75 17.12
C ARG A 149 -3.95 1.40 16.30
N ILE A 150 -3.39 0.70 15.32
CA ILE A 150 -2.35 1.26 14.43
C ILE A 150 -2.95 2.33 13.51
N ALA A 151 -4.18 2.13 13.05
CA ALA A 151 -4.86 3.05 12.15
C ALA A 151 -5.50 4.26 12.87
N GLU A 152 -5.41 4.35 14.20
CA GLU A 152 -6.10 5.32 15.05
C GLU A 152 -7.63 5.40 14.81
N THR A 153 -8.19 4.37 14.19
CA THR A 153 -9.64 4.21 14.02
C THR A 153 -10.18 3.54 15.29
N GLY A 154 -11.33 4.00 15.80
CA GLY A 154 -11.91 3.45 17.03
C GLY A 154 -12.11 1.93 16.95
N ILE A 155 -11.78 1.21 18.04
CA ILE A 155 -11.64 -0.26 18.13
C ILE A 155 -12.88 -1.04 17.59
N ILE A 156 -14.05 -0.42 17.60
CA ILE A 156 -15.33 -1.00 17.14
C ILE A 156 -15.45 -1.02 15.60
N LYS A 157 -14.66 -0.23 14.87
CA LYS A 157 -14.71 -0.11 13.41
C LYS A 157 -13.68 -0.98 12.67
N GLY A 158 -12.79 -1.68 13.40
CA GLY A 158 -11.65 -2.42 12.87
C GLY A 158 -11.81 -3.92 12.79
#